data_AF-A0A8B9YRZ1-F1
#
_entry.id   AF-A0A8B9YRZ1-F1
#
_cell.length_a   1.000
_cell.length_b   1.000
_cell.length_c   1.000
_cell.angle_alpha   90.00
_cell.angle_beta   90.00
_cell.angle_gamma   90.00
#
_symmetry.space_group_name_H-M   'P 1'
#
loop_
_entity.id
_entity.type
_entity.pdbx_description
1 polymer ?
#
loop_
_entity_poly.entity_id
_entity_poly.type
_entity_poly.pdbx_seq_one_letter_code
_entity_poly.pdbx_strand_id
1 'polypeptide(L)'
;MADEVKPISPLKNLLAGGFGGMCLVFVGHPLDTVKLPPDICSWDVVWSIHHRNYDPWRANQVLVTVPIPGRFDRRVSVCAETYNPDEEEEDTDPRVIHPKTDQQRCRLQEACKDILLFKNLDPEQLSQVLDAMFERTVKVDEHVIDQGDDGDNFYVIERGTYDILVTKDNQTRSVGQYDNHGSFGELALMYNTPRAATIVATSEGSLWGLDRVTFRRIIVKNNAKKRKMFESFIESVPLLKSLEVSERMKIVDVIGEKVYKDGERIITQGEKADSFYIIESGEVSILIKSKTKVNKDGENQEVEIARCHKGQYFGELALVTNKPRAASAYAVGDVKCLVMDVQAFERLLGPCMDIMKRNISHYEEQLVKMFGSSMDLIDPGQ
;
A
#
# COMPACT_ATOMS: atom_id res chain seq x y z
N MET A 1 50.69 7.50 -62.42
CA MET A 1 50.32 6.30 -63.21
C MET A 1 50.79 5.10 -62.42
N ALA A 2 50.05 4.05 -62.15
CA ALA A 2 48.64 3.71 -62.25
C ALA A 2 48.50 2.45 -61.37
N ASP A 3 47.32 2.22 -60.80
CA ASP A 3 46.85 0.87 -60.45
C ASP A 3 46.98 -0.04 -61.70
N GLU A 4 47.11 -1.37 -61.68
CA GLU A 4 46.44 -2.45 -60.96
C GLU A 4 47.15 -3.75 -61.46
N VAL A 5 47.23 -4.89 -60.76
CA VAL A 5 46.34 -6.06 -60.94
C VAL A 5 46.85 -7.22 -60.03
N LYS A 6 45.90 -7.85 -59.33
CA LYS A 6 45.94 -9.07 -58.49
C LYS A 6 46.08 -10.37 -59.34
N PRO A 7 45.92 -11.61 -58.80
CA PRO A 7 46.44 -12.30 -57.61
C PRO A 7 47.11 -13.65 -57.99
N ILE A 8 47.56 -14.46 -57.02
CA ILE A 8 47.27 -15.90 -56.85
C ILE A 8 47.87 -16.34 -55.51
N SER A 9 47.03 -16.86 -54.61
CA SER A 9 47.42 -17.64 -53.43
C SER A 9 47.52 -19.13 -53.82
N PRO A 10 48.28 -20.00 -53.13
CA PRO A 10 47.76 -20.49 -51.85
C PRO A 10 48.79 -20.89 -50.78
N LEU A 11 48.31 -20.81 -49.53
CA LEU A 11 48.61 -21.72 -48.41
C LEU A 11 50.06 -21.82 -47.90
N LYS A 12 50.30 -21.14 -46.77
CA LYS A 12 50.73 -21.76 -45.50
C LYS A 12 50.34 -20.84 -44.33
N ASN A 13 49.30 -21.23 -43.60
CA ASN A 13 48.88 -20.65 -42.32
C ASN A 13 49.85 -21.11 -41.22
N LEU A 14 50.26 -20.22 -40.31
CA LEU A 14 49.72 -20.19 -38.95
C LEU A 14 50.12 -18.89 -38.23
N LEU A 15 49.13 -18.29 -37.55
CA LEU A 15 49.08 -16.95 -37.00
C LEU A 15 49.87 -16.75 -35.70
N ALA A 16 50.70 -15.70 -35.66
CA ALA A 16 51.04 -14.98 -34.43
C ALA A 16 50.89 -13.47 -34.71
N GLY A 17 49.67 -12.97 -34.59
CA GLY A 17 49.35 -11.55 -34.67
C GLY A 17 48.87 -11.07 -33.31
N GLY A 18 49.72 -10.30 -32.61
CA GLY A 18 49.32 -9.49 -31.47
C GLY A 18 48.74 -8.17 -31.96
N PHE A 19 47.58 -7.79 -31.44
CA PHE A 19 47.03 -6.44 -31.52
C PHE A 19 46.56 -6.04 -30.12
N GLY A 20 47.10 -4.93 -29.58
CA GLY A 20 46.52 -4.25 -28.42
C GLY A 20 47.17 -4.48 -27.05
N GLY A 21 48.51 -4.34 -26.93
CA GLY A 21 49.15 -3.97 -25.65
C GLY A 21 48.84 -4.86 -24.44
N MET A 22 48.90 -6.19 -24.59
CA MET A 22 48.54 -7.14 -23.53
C MET A 22 49.72 -8.07 -23.24
N CYS A 23 50.14 -8.14 -21.98
CA CYS A 23 51.19 -9.04 -21.51
C CYS A 23 50.55 -10.19 -20.73
N LEU A 24 50.71 -11.43 -21.21
CA LEU A 24 50.26 -12.64 -20.52
C LEU A 24 51.48 -13.27 -19.83
N VAL A 25 51.39 -13.49 -18.52
CA VAL A 25 52.39 -14.23 -17.75
C VAL A 25 51.76 -15.53 -17.26
N PHE A 26 52.41 -16.66 -17.55
CA PHE A 26 51.99 -17.97 -17.09
C PHE A 26 52.48 -18.21 -15.67
N VAL A 27 51.57 -18.56 -14.75
CA VAL A 27 51.91 -19.08 -13.43
C VAL A 27 51.22 -20.43 -13.27
N GLY A 28 51.94 -21.53 -13.49
CA GLY A 28 51.44 -22.88 -13.22
C GLY A 28 50.40 -23.41 -14.22
N HIS A 29 49.38 -24.11 -13.70
CA HIS A 29 48.52 -25.07 -14.40
C HIS A 29 47.88 -24.52 -15.71
N PRO A 30 47.61 -25.35 -16.75
CA PRO A 30 47.40 -24.87 -18.11
C PRO A 30 46.09 -24.10 -18.41
N LEU A 31 45.29 -23.74 -17.40
CA LEU A 31 43.98 -23.10 -17.60
C LEU A 31 43.76 -21.82 -16.79
N ASP A 32 44.71 -21.38 -15.97
CA ASP A 32 44.59 -20.12 -15.23
C ASP A 32 45.31 -18.99 -15.97
N THR A 33 44.53 -18.15 -16.66
CA THR A 33 45.02 -16.89 -17.24
C THR A 33 44.39 -15.71 -16.50
N VAL A 34 45.23 -14.92 -15.82
CA VAL A 34 44.81 -13.70 -15.13
C VAL A 34 45.00 -12.50 -16.06
N LYS A 35 43.94 -11.74 -16.31
CA LYS A 35 43.98 -10.46 -17.02
C LYS A 35 44.37 -9.33 -16.05
N LEU A 36 45.45 -8.62 -16.35
CA LEU A 36 45.83 -7.40 -15.64
C LEU A 36 45.53 -6.16 -16.49
N PRO A 37 44.99 -5.07 -15.89
CA PRO A 37 44.84 -3.79 -16.56
C PRO A 37 46.20 -3.12 -16.81
N PRO A 38 46.33 -2.25 -17.82
CA PRO A 38 47.60 -1.65 -18.25
C PRO A 38 48.23 -0.68 -17.22
N ASP A 39 47.51 -0.36 -16.15
CA ASP A 39 47.88 0.69 -15.19
C ASP A 39 48.73 0.18 -14.00
N ILE A 40 49.06 -1.13 -13.98
CA ILE A 40 49.84 -1.77 -12.89
C ILE A 40 51.24 -2.24 -13.38
N CYS A 41 51.68 -1.83 -14.57
CA CYS A 41 53.06 -2.04 -15.00
C CYS A 41 54.01 -0.94 -14.46
N SER A 42 54.25 -0.94 -13.15
CA SER A 42 55.53 -0.40 -12.66
C SER A 42 56.61 -1.46 -12.87
N TRP A 43 57.75 -1.05 -13.45
CA TRP A 43 58.96 -1.86 -13.60
C TRP A 43 59.47 -2.47 -12.27
N ASP A 44 58.98 -2.00 -11.12
CA ASP A 44 59.36 -2.47 -9.78
C ASP A 44 58.91 -3.91 -9.47
N VAL A 45 57.80 -4.38 -10.06
CA VAL A 45 57.28 -5.74 -9.78
C VAL A 45 58.09 -6.82 -10.50
N VAL A 46 58.65 -6.50 -11.68
CA VAL A 46 59.47 -7.44 -12.46
C VAL A 46 60.88 -7.59 -11.86
N TRP A 47 61.43 -6.51 -11.27
CA TRP A 47 62.75 -6.57 -10.64
C TRP A 47 62.78 -7.44 -9.38
N SER A 48 61.69 -7.46 -8.61
CA SER A 48 61.63 -8.21 -7.34
C SER A 48 61.57 -9.73 -7.51
N ILE A 49 61.27 -10.24 -8.70
CA ILE A 49 61.23 -11.69 -9.00
C ILE A 49 62.62 -12.24 -9.39
N HIS A 50 63.57 -11.39 -9.79
CA HIS A 50 64.86 -11.85 -10.30
C HIS A 50 66.02 -11.77 -9.31
N HIS A 51 65.86 -11.15 -8.13
CA HIS A 51 66.92 -11.11 -7.11
C HIS A 51 66.43 -11.75 -5.81
N ARG A 52 67.01 -12.92 -5.50
CA ARG A 52 66.87 -13.63 -4.23
C ARG A 52 67.17 -12.68 -3.06
N ASN A 53 66.13 -12.32 -2.30
CA ASN A 53 66.18 -12.10 -0.86
C ASN A 53 64.73 -12.01 -0.34
N TYR A 54 64.14 -13.18 -0.12
CA TYR A 54 62.84 -13.34 0.53
C TYR A 54 63.10 -13.55 2.03
N ASP A 55 62.75 -12.56 2.85
CA ASP A 55 62.73 -12.66 4.31
C ASP A 55 61.32 -13.11 4.74
N PRO A 56 61.13 -14.33 5.28
CA PRO A 56 59.79 -14.89 5.51
C PRO A 56 59.00 -14.25 6.66
N TRP A 57 59.57 -13.29 7.40
CA TRP A 57 58.99 -12.83 8.68
C TRP A 57 58.32 -11.45 8.66
N ARG A 58 58.11 -10.84 7.49
CA ARG A 58 57.50 -9.49 7.40
C ARG A 58 56.11 -9.41 6.77
N ALA A 59 55.47 -10.54 6.47
CA ALA A 59 54.17 -10.58 5.78
C ALA A 59 52.97 -10.86 6.72
N ASN A 60 52.93 -10.21 7.89
CA ASN A 60 51.76 -10.25 8.78
C ASN A 60 51.14 -8.85 8.96
N GLN A 61 50.95 -8.14 7.84
CA GLN A 61 50.06 -6.99 7.77
C GLN A 61 48.78 -7.40 7.04
N VAL A 62 47.73 -7.52 7.85
CA VAL A 62 46.30 -7.59 7.54
C VAL A 62 45.97 -7.15 6.11
N LEU A 63 45.74 -8.13 5.23
CA LEU A 63 45.03 -7.89 3.97
C LEU A 63 43.55 -7.65 4.30
N VAL A 64 43.19 -6.40 4.60
CA VAL A 64 41.80 -5.96 4.55
C VAL A 64 41.40 -5.98 3.08
N THR A 65 40.75 -7.05 2.64
CA THR A 65 40.16 -7.13 1.31
C THR A 65 39.01 -6.14 1.22
N VAL A 66 39.24 -4.96 0.66
CA VAL A 66 38.19 -3.98 0.36
C VAL A 66 37.31 -4.56 -0.76
N PRO A 67 35.97 -4.60 -0.62
CA PRO A 67 35.11 -5.21 -1.62
C PRO A 67 35.16 -4.45 -2.95
N ILE A 68 35.21 -5.22 -4.06
CA ILE A 68 35.20 -4.70 -5.43
C ILE A 68 33.84 -4.03 -5.67
N PRO A 69 33.78 -2.75 -6.07
CA PRO A 69 32.50 -2.06 -6.27
C PRO A 69 31.73 -2.71 -7.42
N GLY A 70 30.56 -3.28 -7.09
CA GLY A 70 29.62 -3.82 -8.06
C GLY A 70 29.10 -2.69 -8.96
N ARG A 71 29.49 -2.69 -10.24
CA ARG A 71 29.14 -1.65 -11.22
C ARG A 71 27.66 -1.62 -11.65
N PHE A 72 26.80 -2.47 -11.09
CA PHE A 72 25.38 -2.52 -11.42
C PHE A 72 24.55 -2.68 -10.16
N ASP A 73 23.87 -1.60 -9.77
CA ASP A 73 22.82 -1.66 -8.77
C ASP A 73 21.56 -2.24 -9.44
N ARG A 74 21.54 -3.57 -9.59
CA ARG A 74 20.38 -4.27 -10.14
C ARG A 74 19.33 -4.36 -9.02
N ARG A 75 18.16 -3.77 -9.25
CA ARG A 75 16.99 -3.95 -8.39
C ARG A 75 16.75 -5.43 -8.16
N VAL A 76 16.74 -5.83 -6.88
CA VAL A 76 16.44 -7.19 -6.45
C VAL A 76 14.94 -7.32 -6.16
N SER A 77 14.39 -8.52 -6.37
CA SER A 77 13.02 -8.82 -5.95
C SER A 77 12.94 -8.84 -4.43
N VAL A 78 11.81 -8.37 -3.88
CA VAL A 78 11.46 -8.52 -2.47
C VAL A 78 10.32 -9.51 -2.33
N CYS A 79 10.36 -10.34 -1.29
CA CYS A 79 9.29 -11.27 -0.96
C CYS A 79 8.97 -11.13 0.53
N ALA A 80 7.74 -11.46 0.88
CA ALA A 80 7.33 -11.60 2.26
C ALA A 80 6.58 -12.92 2.41
N GLU A 81 6.39 -13.36 3.64
CA GLU A 81 5.77 -14.65 3.93
C GLU A 81 4.36 -14.73 3.32
N THR A 82 4.07 -15.90 2.74
CA THR A 82 2.76 -16.21 2.19
C THR A 82 1.75 -16.42 3.32
N TYR A 83 0.55 -15.87 3.16
CA TYR A 83 -0.57 -16.11 4.05
C TYR A 83 -1.75 -16.59 3.21
N ASN A 84 -2.46 -17.62 3.69
CA ASN A 84 -3.67 -18.08 3.05
C ASN A 84 -4.86 -17.25 3.56
N PRO A 85 -5.46 -16.37 2.74
CA PRO A 85 -6.56 -15.51 3.19
C PRO A 85 -7.86 -16.28 3.44
N ASP A 86 -8.01 -17.46 2.84
CA ASP A 86 -9.22 -18.29 2.88
C ASP A 86 -9.10 -19.45 3.89
N GLU A 87 -8.01 -19.50 4.67
CA GLU A 87 -7.89 -20.42 5.80
C GLU A 87 -8.91 -20.04 6.88
N GLU A 88 -10.10 -20.61 6.75
CA GLU A 88 -11.20 -20.60 7.72
C GLU A 88 -10.89 -21.47 8.94
N GLU A 89 -9.62 -21.57 9.37
CA GLU A 89 -9.35 -22.08 10.72
C GLU A 89 -9.88 -21.02 11.71
N GLU A 90 -11.16 -21.20 12.01
CA GLU A 90 -11.96 -20.54 13.04
C GLU A 90 -11.11 -20.25 14.26
N ASP A 91 -10.89 -18.98 14.59
CA ASP A 91 -10.70 -18.47 15.97
C ASP A 91 -9.78 -19.25 16.95
N THR A 92 -8.95 -20.19 16.50
CA THR A 92 -8.12 -21.07 17.33
C THR A 92 -6.79 -20.43 17.66
N ASP A 93 -6.34 -19.47 16.85
CA ASP A 93 -5.19 -18.65 17.21
C ASP A 93 -5.67 -17.49 18.09
N PRO A 94 -5.37 -17.52 19.41
CA PRO A 94 -5.88 -16.52 20.33
C PRO A 94 -5.41 -15.13 19.88
N ARG A 95 -6.33 -14.16 19.93
CA ARG A 95 -5.94 -12.76 19.75
C ARG A 95 -4.80 -12.46 20.73
N VAL A 96 -3.66 -12.03 20.20
CA VAL A 96 -2.53 -11.60 21.00
C VAL A 96 -2.96 -10.30 21.67
N ILE A 97 -3.19 -10.35 22.98
CA ILE A 97 -3.61 -9.18 23.76
C ILE A 97 -2.57 -8.95 24.84
N HIS A 98 -1.85 -7.83 24.71
CA HIS A 98 -1.00 -7.33 25.76
C HIS A 98 -1.72 -6.19 26.49
N PRO A 99 -1.98 -6.33 27.81
CA PRO A 99 -2.67 -5.31 28.59
C PRO A 99 -1.99 -3.95 28.52
N LYS A 100 -2.78 -2.89 28.34
CA LYS A 100 -2.32 -1.50 28.29
C LYS A 100 -3.27 -0.62 29.06
N THR A 101 -2.74 0.41 29.72
CA THR A 101 -3.58 1.45 30.32
C THR A 101 -4.20 2.32 29.23
N ASP A 102 -5.34 2.97 29.53
CA ASP A 102 -6.01 3.89 28.59
C ASP A 102 -5.07 5.04 28.15
N GLN A 103 -4.21 5.52 29.06
CA GLN A 103 -3.23 6.56 28.75
C GLN A 103 -2.16 6.08 27.78
N GLN A 104 -1.62 4.87 27.97
CA GLN A 104 -0.66 4.26 27.04
C GLN A 104 -1.30 4.01 25.68
N ARG A 105 -2.54 3.50 25.66
CA ARG A 105 -3.28 3.25 24.42
C ARG A 105 -3.50 4.56 23.63
N CYS A 106 -3.84 5.64 24.31
CA CYS A 106 -4.02 6.95 23.68
C CYS A 106 -2.71 7.51 23.09
N ARG A 107 -1.59 7.40 23.82
CA ARG A 107 -0.27 7.83 23.32
C ARG A 107 0.17 7.01 22.11
N LEU A 108 0.01 5.69 22.18
CA LEU A 108 0.29 4.79 21.06
C LEU A 108 -0.55 5.11 19.84
N GLN A 109 -1.85 5.34 20.04
CA GLN A 109 -2.75 5.70 18.95
C GLN A 109 -2.30 6.99 18.28
N GLU A 110 -1.84 7.99 19.05
CA GLU A 110 -1.30 9.24 18.50
C GLU A 110 0.00 8.98 17.71
N ALA A 111 0.95 8.23 18.28
CA ALA A 111 2.21 7.90 17.62
C ALA A 111 2.02 7.09 16.32
N CYS A 112 0.97 6.27 16.24
CA CYS A 112 0.66 5.46 15.07
C CYS A 112 -0.05 6.23 13.94
N LYS A 113 -0.63 7.41 14.18
CA LYS A 113 -1.40 8.16 13.16
C LYS A 113 -0.55 8.60 11.96
N ASP A 114 0.70 8.98 12.22
CA ASP A 114 1.61 9.50 11.18
C ASP A 114 2.30 8.40 10.37
N ILE A 115 2.15 7.14 10.79
CA ILE A 115 2.78 5.99 10.14
C ILE A 115 1.97 5.58 8.92
N LEU A 116 2.60 5.59 7.75
CA LEU A 116 1.97 5.30 6.46
C LEU A 116 1.20 3.97 6.45
N LEU A 117 1.71 2.94 7.13
CA LEU A 117 1.09 1.62 7.21
C LEU A 117 -0.21 1.62 8.02
N PHE A 118 -0.36 2.54 8.97
CA PHE A 118 -1.50 2.60 9.88
C PHE A 118 -2.52 3.66 9.48
N LYS A 119 -2.13 4.64 8.66
CA LYS A 119 -2.98 5.75 8.22
C LYS A 119 -4.27 5.32 7.52
N ASN A 120 -4.24 4.18 6.82
CA ASN A 120 -5.39 3.68 6.05
C ASN A 120 -6.11 2.51 6.74
N LEU A 121 -5.76 2.21 8.00
CA LEU A 121 -6.46 1.17 8.77
C LEU A 121 -7.77 1.72 9.31
N ASP A 122 -8.80 0.87 9.30
CA ASP A 122 -10.03 1.21 9.99
C ASP A 122 -9.83 1.17 11.52
N PRO A 123 -10.72 1.81 12.31
CA PRO A 123 -10.55 1.87 13.76
C PRO A 123 -10.52 0.49 14.44
N GLU A 124 -11.19 -0.52 13.87
CA GLU A 124 -11.21 -1.88 14.42
C GLU A 124 -9.87 -2.58 14.18
N GLN A 125 -9.32 -2.47 12.97
CA GLN A 125 -7.99 -2.95 12.60
C GLN A 125 -6.92 -2.28 13.47
N LEU A 126 -6.97 -0.95 13.61
CA LEU A 126 -6.03 -0.22 14.46
C LEU A 126 -6.12 -0.69 15.91
N SER A 127 -7.33 -0.91 16.43
CA SER A 127 -7.53 -1.46 17.77
C SER A 127 -6.88 -2.84 17.94
N GLN A 128 -7.06 -3.74 16.97
CA GLN A 128 -6.45 -5.08 17.01
C GLN A 128 -4.92 -5.01 16.93
N VAL A 129 -4.36 -4.11 16.11
CA VAL A 129 -2.92 -3.87 16.05
C VAL A 129 -2.39 -3.38 17.40
N LEU A 130 -3.07 -2.40 18.02
CA LEU A 130 -2.68 -1.89 19.34
C LEU A 130 -2.76 -2.96 20.43
N ASP A 131 -3.73 -3.88 20.36
CA ASP A 131 -3.86 -4.99 21.30
C ASP A 131 -2.65 -5.95 21.19
N ALA A 132 -2.22 -6.22 19.95
CA ALA A 132 -1.10 -7.10 19.64
C ALA A 132 0.29 -6.53 19.95
N MET A 133 0.44 -5.22 20.17
CA MET A 133 1.75 -4.64 20.50
C MET A 133 2.23 -5.07 21.89
N PHE A 134 3.44 -5.59 22.02
CA PHE A 134 4.04 -5.99 23.30
C PHE A 134 5.01 -4.93 23.84
N GLU A 135 5.13 -4.83 25.15
CA GLU A 135 6.11 -3.92 25.77
C GLU A 135 7.51 -4.58 25.78
N ARG A 136 8.52 -3.83 25.35
CA ARG A 136 9.94 -4.18 25.47
C ARG A 136 10.65 -3.09 26.25
N THR A 137 11.09 -3.43 27.47
CA THR A 137 11.95 -2.56 28.26
C THR A 137 13.40 -2.70 27.80
N VAL A 138 14.14 -1.59 27.84
CA VAL A 138 15.53 -1.52 27.36
C VAL A 138 16.41 -0.79 28.38
N LYS A 139 17.64 -1.26 28.52
CA LYS A 139 18.65 -0.66 29.41
C LYS A 139 19.53 0.33 28.65
N VAL A 140 20.22 1.18 29.41
CA VAL A 140 21.28 2.06 28.86
C VAL A 140 22.33 1.21 28.14
N ASP A 141 22.79 1.69 27.00
CA ASP A 141 23.74 1.05 26.08
C ASP A 141 23.24 -0.26 25.45
N GLU A 142 21.95 -0.61 25.59
CA GLU A 142 21.37 -1.76 24.92
C GLU A 142 21.09 -1.47 23.44
N HIS A 143 21.52 -2.38 22.57
CA HIS A 143 21.20 -2.36 21.15
C HIS A 143 19.79 -2.90 20.93
N VAL A 144 18.89 -2.04 20.47
CA VAL A 144 17.50 -2.42 20.20
C VAL A 144 17.41 -3.21 18.90
N ILE A 145 18.09 -2.71 17.86
CA ILE A 145 18.28 -3.33 16.55
C ILE A 145 19.69 -3.03 16.05
N ASP A 146 20.26 -3.97 15.31
CA ASP A 146 21.57 -3.83 14.68
C ASP A 146 21.45 -3.81 13.16
N GLN A 147 22.24 -2.94 12.51
CA GLN A 147 22.27 -2.84 11.06
C GLN A 147 22.76 -4.14 10.42
N GLY A 148 22.03 -4.59 9.40
CA GLY A 148 22.32 -5.84 8.68
C GLY A 148 21.58 -7.06 9.23
N ASP A 149 21.04 -6.99 10.45
CA ASP A 149 20.23 -8.07 11.01
C ASP A 149 18.88 -8.18 10.30
N ASP A 150 18.28 -9.36 10.36
CA ASP A 150 16.93 -9.58 9.86
C ASP A 150 15.91 -8.78 10.70
N GLY A 151 14.96 -8.17 10.00
CA GLY A 151 13.95 -7.34 10.64
C GLY A 151 12.69 -8.11 10.96
N ASP A 152 12.43 -8.36 12.24
CA ASP A 152 11.20 -9.09 12.64
C ASP A 152 10.11 -8.18 13.22
N ASN A 153 10.53 -7.13 13.92
CA ASN A 153 9.63 -6.26 14.67
C ASN A 153 9.70 -4.79 14.22
N PHE A 154 8.58 -4.11 14.39
CA PHE A 154 8.46 -2.67 14.35
C PHE A 154 8.33 -2.13 15.77
N TYR A 155 8.97 -0.99 16.08
CA TYR A 155 8.97 -0.41 17.41
C TYR A 155 8.46 1.03 17.42
N VAL A 156 7.64 1.36 18.42
CA VAL A 156 7.22 2.72 18.78
C VAL A 156 7.83 3.07 20.14
N ILE A 157 8.38 4.27 20.27
CA ILE A 157 9.01 4.73 21.50
C ILE A 157 7.94 5.18 22.50
N GLU A 158 7.92 4.58 23.69
CA GLU A 158 7.09 5.03 24.81
C GLU A 158 7.85 6.02 25.71
N ARG A 159 9.11 5.70 26.04
CA ARG A 159 10.01 6.55 26.81
C ARG A 159 11.46 6.16 26.59
N GLY A 160 12.37 7.09 26.83
CA GLY A 160 13.81 6.92 26.72
C GLY A 160 14.40 7.66 25.51
N THR A 161 15.73 7.80 25.52
CA THR A 161 16.51 8.41 24.45
C THR A 161 17.29 7.35 23.69
N TYR A 162 17.39 7.49 22.37
CA TYR A 162 18.01 6.49 21.50
C TYR A 162 18.84 7.14 20.41
N ASP A 163 20.04 6.64 20.16
CA ASP A 163 20.90 7.10 19.07
C ASP A 163 20.75 6.21 17.85
N ILE A 164 20.74 6.84 16.67
CA ILE A 164 20.64 6.17 15.37
C ILE A 164 22.03 6.15 14.75
N LEU A 165 22.58 4.95 14.55
CA LEU A 165 23.90 4.75 13.97
C LEU A 165 23.78 4.06 12.62
N VAL A 166 24.49 4.59 11.61
CA VAL A 166 24.59 3.97 10.28
C VAL A 166 26.05 3.76 9.94
N THR A 167 26.40 2.52 9.63
CA THR A 167 27.71 2.10 9.16
C THR A 167 27.71 2.07 7.64
N LYS A 168 28.58 2.89 7.04
CA LYS A 168 28.82 2.94 5.60
C LYS A 168 30.33 2.99 5.35
N ASP A 169 30.83 2.20 4.41
CA ASP A 169 32.26 2.15 4.05
C ASP A 169 33.18 1.95 5.28
N ASN A 170 32.77 1.05 6.19
CA ASN A 170 33.48 0.75 7.45
C ASN A 170 33.59 1.94 8.43
N GLN A 171 32.79 3.00 8.24
CA GLN A 171 32.65 4.12 9.17
C GLN A 171 31.23 4.16 9.73
N THR A 172 31.13 4.06 11.05
CA THR A 172 29.86 4.26 11.78
C THR A 172 29.67 5.74 12.08
N ARG A 173 28.51 6.28 11.71
CA ARG A 173 28.14 7.68 11.96
C ARG A 173 26.81 7.71 12.71
N SER A 174 26.73 8.57 13.72
CA SER A 174 25.44 8.92 14.32
C SER A 174 24.70 9.84 13.34
N VAL A 175 23.53 9.40 12.87
CA VAL A 175 22.71 10.10 11.87
C VAL A 175 21.53 10.83 12.49
N GLY A 176 21.24 10.59 13.77
CA GLY A 176 20.14 11.22 14.49
C GLY A 176 19.95 10.62 15.88
N GLN A 177 19.00 11.19 16.62
CA GLN A 177 18.61 10.77 17.96
C GLN A 177 17.09 10.84 18.09
N TYR A 178 16.52 9.88 18.82
CA TYR A 178 15.14 9.92 19.29
C TYR A 178 15.10 10.34 20.75
N ASP A 179 14.08 11.12 21.11
CA ASP A 179 13.87 11.62 22.48
C ASP A 179 12.42 11.42 22.92
N ASN A 180 12.12 10.28 23.55
CA ASN A 180 10.79 9.93 24.05
C ASN A 180 9.65 9.94 23.00
N HIS A 181 9.97 10.01 21.71
CA HIS A 181 9.02 9.99 20.61
C HIS A 181 9.66 9.38 19.36
N GLY A 182 8.82 8.90 18.45
CA GLY A 182 9.23 8.34 17.17
C GLY A 182 8.98 6.83 17.08
N SER A 183 9.23 6.31 15.89
CA SER A 183 9.06 4.90 15.57
C SER A 183 10.09 4.47 14.54
N PHE A 184 10.47 3.20 14.54
CA PHE A 184 11.45 2.67 13.61
C PHE A 184 11.21 1.19 13.29
N GLY A 185 11.69 0.77 12.11
CA GLY A 185 11.62 -0.61 11.67
C GLY A 185 10.33 -0.96 10.91
N GLU A 186 9.62 0.03 10.38
CA GLU A 186 8.38 -0.12 9.62
C GLU A 186 8.58 -0.93 8.32
N LEU A 187 9.76 -0.82 7.69
CA LEU A 187 10.12 -1.63 6.52
C LEU A 187 10.14 -3.12 6.85
N ALA A 188 10.46 -3.47 8.09
CA ALA A 188 10.42 -4.82 8.61
C ALA A 188 8.99 -5.34 8.85
N LEU A 189 7.94 -4.56 8.60
CA LEU A 189 6.58 -5.12 8.49
C LEU A 189 6.22 -5.45 7.05
N MET A 190 6.80 -4.73 6.09
CA MET A 190 6.46 -4.84 4.68
C MET A 190 7.17 -6.01 3.99
N TYR A 191 8.50 -6.07 4.13
CA TYR A 191 9.33 -7.06 3.44
C TYR A 191 10.44 -7.56 4.36
N ASN A 192 10.89 -8.82 4.18
CA ASN A 192 12.01 -9.36 4.94
C ASN A 192 13.33 -8.73 4.44
N THR A 193 13.55 -7.48 4.86
CA THR A 193 14.72 -6.68 4.50
C THR A 193 15.61 -6.49 5.71
N PRO A 194 16.95 -6.58 5.55
CA PRO A 194 17.90 -6.29 6.61
C PRO A 194 17.71 -4.88 7.20
N ARG A 195 18.02 -4.72 8.48
CA ARG A 195 17.98 -3.41 9.15
C ARG A 195 18.95 -2.44 8.50
N ALA A 196 18.47 -1.24 8.19
CA ALA A 196 19.26 -0.19 7.55
C ALA A 196 20.15 0.60 8.53
N ALA A 197 19.87 0.54 9.83
CA ALA A 197 20.56 1.27 10.87
C ALA A 197 20.55 0.50 12.19
N THR A 198 21.53 0.77 13.04
CA THR A 198 21.59 0.33 14.44
C THR A 198 20.94 1.38 15.33
N ILE A 199 20.17 0.96 16.33
CA ILE A 199 19.53 1.83 17.32
C ILE A 199 20.01 1.42 18.71
N VAL A 200 20.61 2.35 19.45
CA VAL A 200 21.15 2.10 20.79
C VAL A 200 20.46 3.00 21.81
N ALA A 201 20.02 2.43 22.92
CA ALA A 201 19.41 3.20 24.00
C ALA A 201 20.48 3.98 24.79
N THR A 202 20.31 5.29 24.93
CA THR A 202 21.19 6.17 25.72
C THR A 202 20.64 6.44 27.13
N SER A 203 19.40 6.04 27.39
CA SER A 203 18.77 6.03 28.71
C SER A 203 18.01 4.72 28.93
N GLU A 204 17.58 4.45 30.17
CA GLU A 204 16.57 3.42 30.40
C GLU A 204 15.27 3.84 29.67
N GLY A 205 14.64 2.88 28.99
CA GLY A 205 13.54 3.15 28.08
C GLY A 205 12.52 2.03 28.00
N SER A 206 11.42 2.32 27.32
CA SER A 206 10.40 1.33 26.98
C SER A 206 9.90 1.58 25.57
N LEU A 207 9.66 0.48 24.86
CA LEU A 207 9.23 0.43 23.48
C LEU A 207 7.99 -0.45 23.36
N TRP A 208 7.14 -0.13 22.40
CA TRP A 208 6.06 -1.01 21.97
C TRP A 208 6.46 -1.69 20.67
N GLY A 209 6.63 -3.01 20.73
CA GLY A 209 6.97 -3.86 19.60
C GLY A 209 5.73 -4.45 18.94
N LEU A 210 5.75 -4.57 17.61
CA LEU A 210 4.79 -5.34 16.82
C LEU A 210 5.54 -6.26 15.87
N ASP A 211 5.22 -7.54 15.88
CA ASP A 211 5.85 -8.50 14.99
C ASP A 211 5.21 -8.50 13.60
N ARG A 212 6.04 -8.80 12.58
CA ARG A 212 5.65 -8.86 11.17
C ARG A 212 4.49 -9.83 10.92
N VAL A 213 4.55 -11.03 11.50
CA VAL A 213 3.59 -12.12 11.21
C VAL A 213 2.20 -11.72 11.70
N THR A 214 2.10 -11.22 12.92
CA THR A 214 0.88 -10.74 13.54
C THR A 214 0.34 -9.54 12.80
N PHE A 215 1.18 -8.55 12.42
CA PHE A 215 0.72 -7.42 11.62
C PHE A 215 0.12 -7.88 10.29
N ARG A 216 0.87 -8.66 9.50
CA ARG A 216 0.40 -9.16 8.19
C ARG A 216 -0.88 -9.98 8.34
N ARG A 217 -0.95 -10.84 9.35
CA ARG A 217 -2.14 -11.64 9.65
C ARG A 217 -3.34 -10.75 9.94
N ILE A 218 -3.21 -9.76 10.82
CA ILE A 218 -4.32 -8.83 11.15
C ILE A 218 -4.80 -8.11 9.88
N ILE A 219 -3.88 -7.58 9.06
CA ILE A 219 -4.27 -6.84 7.84
C ILE A 219 -4.91 -7.76 6.80
N VAL A 220 -4.26 -8.88 6.46
CA VAL A 220 -4.74 -9.77 5.40
C VAL A 220 -6.04 -10.45 5.81
N LYS A 221 -6.15 -10.94 7.05
CA LYS A 221 -7.37 -11.59 7.58
C LYS A 221 -8.55 -10.62 7.61
N ASN A 222 -8.37 -9.40 8.11
CA ASN A 222 -9.46 -8.42 8.14
C ASN A 222 -9.88 -7.97 6.74
N ASN A 223 -8.92 -7.76 5.84
CA ASN A 223 -9.23 -7.39 4.45
C ASN A 223 -9.95 -8.52 3.70
N ALA A 224 -9.52 -9.77 3.88
CA ALA A 224 -10.20 -10.93 3.30
C ALA A 224 -11.63 -11.08 3.86
N LYS A 225 -11.80 -10.95 5.19
CA LYS A 225 -13.11 -10.96 5.84
C LYS A 225 -14.02 -9.85 5.32
N LYS A 226 -13.49 -8.62 5.19
CA LYS A 226 -14.23 -7.46 4.65
C LYS A 226 -14.63 -7.68 3.19
N ARG A 227 -13.73 -8.21 2.36
CA ARG A 227 -14.01 -8.58 0.97
C ARG A 227 -15.13 -9.61 0.87
N LYS A 228 -15.06 -10.69 1.66
CA LYS A 228 -16.10 -11.74 1.68
C LYS A 228 -17.45 -11.21 2.14
N MET A 229 -17.46 -10.34 3.15
CA MET A 229 -18.66 -9.65 3.63
C MET A 229 -19.30 -8.79 2.53
N PHE A 230 -18.51 -7.94 1.87
CA PHE A 230 -18.99 -7.08 0.79
C PHE A 230 -19.41 -7.88 -0.44
N GLU A 231 -18.69 -8.93 -0.81
CA GLU A 231 -19.08 -9.82 -1.89
C GLU A 231 -20.45 -10.46 -1.61
N SER A 232 -20.62 -11.05 -0.42
CA SER A 232 -21.88 -11.67 -0.01
C SER A 232 -23.03 -10.66 -0.01
N PHE A 233 -22.75 -9.42 0.43
CA PHE A 233 -23.73 -8.35 0.41
C PHE A 233 -24.09 -7.93 -1.02
N ILE A 234 -23.10 -7.69 -1.89
CA ILE A 234 -23.30 -7.32 -3.31
C ILE A 234 -24.06 -8.42 -4.05
N GLU A 235 -23.77 -9.69 -3.80
CA GLU A 235 -24.50 -10.83 -4.37
C GLU A 235 -25.98 -10.84 -3.98
N SER A 236 -26.31 -10.39 -2.77
CA SER A 236 -27.70 -10.28 -2.30
C SER A 236 -28.48 -9.18 -3.00
N VAL A 237 -27.81 -8.15 -3.55
CA VAL A 237 -28.45 -7.00 -4.20
C VAL A 237 -29.05 -7.41 -5.55
N PRO A 238 -30.38 -7.34 -5.74
CA PRO A 238 -31.04 -7.81 -6.96
C PRO A 238 -30.53 -7.15 -8.25
N LEU A 239 -30.15 -5.87 -8.19
CA LEU A 239 -29.60 -5.12 -9.31
C LEU A 239 -28.30 -5.72 -9.86
N LEU A 240 -27.49 -6.31 -8.98
CA LEU A 240 -26.12 -6.75 -9.27
C LEU A 240 -26.04 -8.27 -9.54
N LYS A 241 -27.18 -8.97 -9.51
CA LYS A 241 -27.24 -10.42 -9.79
C LYS A 241 -26.83 -10.79 -11.21
N SER A 242 -26.93 -9.87 -12.16
CA SER A 242 -26.49 -10.10 -13.55
C SER A 242 -24.99 -10.09 -13.73
N LEU A 243 -24.23 -9.63 -12.73
CA LEU A 243 -22.78 -9.52 -12.79
C LEU A 243 -22.10 -10.85 -12.44
N GLU A 244 -21.06 -11.18 -13.20
CA GLU A 244 -20.20 -12.33 -12.89
C GLU A 244 -19.39 -12.10 -11.61
N VAL A 245 -18.90 -13.18 -11.00
CA VAL A 245 -18.07 -13.13 -9.78
C VAL A 245 -16.88 -12.18 -9.95
N SER A 246 -16.20 -12.26 -11.10
CA SER A 246 -15.04 -11.40 -11.40
C SER A 246 -15.39 -9.92 -11.49
N GLU A 247 -16.61 -9.58 -11.93
CA GLU A 247 -17.11 -8.22 -12.01
C GLU A 247 -17.51 -7.69 -10.63
N ARG A 248 -18.15 -8.53 -9.80
CA ARG A 248 -18.47 -8.20 -8.41
C ARG A 248 -17.21 -7.93 -7.59
N MET A 249 -16.15 -8.72 -7.78
CA MET A 249 -14.88 -8.49 -7.09
C MET A 249 -14.24 -7.14 -7.45
N LYS A 250 -14.32 -6.73 -8.73
CA LYS A 250 -13.86 -5.39 -9.15
C LYS A 250 -14.65 -4.28 -8.46
N ILE A 251 -15.94 -4.49 -8.20
CA ILE A 251 -16.75 -3.55 -7.43
C ILE A 251 -16.28 -3.51 -5.97
N VAL A 252 -16.10 -4.66 -5.33
CA VAL A 252 -15.60 -4.74 -3.95
C VAL A 252 -14.28 -3.99 -3.76
N ASP A 253 -13.38 -4.04 -4.75
CA ASP A 253 -12.09 -3.37 -4.68
C ASP A 253 -12.15 -1.83 -4.76
N VAL A 254 -13.22 -1.25 -5.32
CA VAL A 254 -13.35 0.21 -5.51
C VAL A 254 -14.40 0.85 -4.60
N ILE A 255 -15.27 0.04 -3.99
CA ILE A 255 -16.40 0.55 -3.23
C ILE A 255 -15.94 1.14 -1.89
N GLY A 256 -16.32 2.38 -1.64
CA GLY A 256 -16.10 3.06 -0.36
C GLY A 256 -17.23 2.79 0.62
N GLU A 257 -16.99 3.07 1.90
CA GLU A 257 -17.99 2.97 2.95
C GLU A 257 -18.16 4.36 3.59
N LYS A 258 -19.41 4.79 3.80
CA LYS A 258 -19.74 6.01 4.54
C LYS A 258 -20.83 5.74 5.56
N VAL A 259 -20.66 6.28 6.76
CA VAL A 259 -21.62 6.21 7.86
C VAL A 259 -22.24 7.59 8.06
N TYR A 260 -23.55 7.63 8.20
CA TYR A 260 -24.35 8.83 8.39
C TYR A 260 -25.17 8.70 9.68
N LYS A 261 -25.29 9.80 10.43
CA LYS A 261 -26.11 9.85 11.64
C LYS A 261 -27.57 10.16 11.32
N ASP A 262 -28.46 9.92 12.28
CA ASP A 262 -29.88 10.25 12.13
C ASP A 262 -30.11 11.71 11.69
N GLY A 263 -30.94 11.87 10.65
CA GLY A 263 -31.28 13.17 10.05
C GLY A 263 -30.19 13.78 9.16
N GLU A 264 -29.02 13.15 9.03
CA GLU A 264 -27.93 13.66 8.19
C GLU A 264 -28.29 13.58 6.71
N ARG A 265 -27.98 14.65 5.95
CA ARG A 265 -28.25 14.71 4.52
C ARG A 265 -27.14 14.02 3.72
N ILE A 266 -27.51 13.02 2.95
CA ILE A 266 -26.60 12.21 2.11
C ILE A 266 -26.47 12.81 0.71
N ILE A 267 -27.59 13.21 0.11
CA ILE A 267 -27.65 13.82 -1.22
C ILE A 267 -28.46 15.11 -1.13
N THR A 268 -28.01 16.17 -1.81
CA THR A 268 -28.78 17.41 -1.97
C THR A 268 -29.40 17.47 -3.36
N GLN A 269 -30.70 17.77 -3.43
CA GLN A 269 -31.39 18.05 -4.67
C GLN A 269 -30.74 19.22 -5.44
N GLY A 270 -30.61 19.09 -6.76
CA GLY A 270 -30.05 20.11 -7.65
C GLY A 270 -28.53 20.08 -7.79
N GLU A 271 -27.81 19.34 -6.95
CA GLU A 271 -26.36 19.19 -7.09
C GLU A 271 -25.99 18.24 -8.24
N LYS A 272 -24.75 18.36 -8.74
CA LYS A 272 -24.22 17.42 -9.72
C LYS A 272 -24.01 16.06 -9.07
N ALA A 273 -24.39 14.99 -9.77
CA ALA A 273 -24.13 13.65 -9.27
C ALA A 273 -22.65 13.27 -9.39
N ASP A 274 -22.13 12.73 -8.29
CA ASP A 274 -20.74 12.39 -8.05
C ASP A 274 -20.56 10.92 -7.63
N SER A 275 -21.61 10.29 -7.11
CA SER A 275 -21.54 8.92 -6.59
C SER A 275 -22.89 8.18 -6.65
N PHE A 276 -22.81 6.86 -6.63
CA PHE A 276 -23.91 5.92 -6.48
C PHE A 276 -23.86 5.29 -5.09
N TYR A 277 -25.02 5.02 -4.48
CA TYR A 277 -25.13 4.57 -3.10
C TYR A 277 -25.92 3.26 -2.99
N ILE A 278 -25.43 2.31 -2.17
CA ILE A 278 -26.13 1.08 -1.79
C ILE A 278 -26.23 1.05 -0.25
N ILE A 279 -27.42 0.79 0.30
CA ILE A 279 -27.65 0.81 1.74
C ILE A 279 -27.25 -0.54 2.34
N GLU A 280 -26.19 -0.55 3.16
CA GLU A 280 -25.74 -1.75 3.87
C GLU A 280 -26.54 -1.98 5.16
N SER A 281 -26.85 -0.91 5.88
CA SER A 281 -27.70 -0.92 7.08
C SER A 281 -28.39 0.42 7.29
N GLY A 282 -29.50 0.41 8.05
CA GLY A 282 -30.32 1.59 8.30
C GLY A 282 -31.36 1.83 7.19
N GLU A 283 -31.98 3.01 7.23
CA GLU A 283 -32.98 3.45 6.27
C GLU A 283 -32.68 4.84 5.74
N VAL A 284 -32.99 5.10 4.48
CA VAL A 284 -32.81 6.41 3.84
C VAL A 284 -34.15 6.90 3.32
N SER A 285 -34.52 8.12 3.71
CA SER A 285 -35.72 8.79 3.20
C SER A 285 -35.33 9.71 2.05
N ILE A 286 -36.04 9.58 0.93
CA ILE A 286 -35.84 10.41 -0.27
C ILE A 286 -36.95 11.45 -0.32
N LEU A 287 -36.57 12.72 -0.24
CA LEU A 287 -37.49 13.85 -0.23
C LEU A 287 -37.25 14.78 -1.43
N ILE A 288 -38.34 15.22 -2.05
CA ILE A 288 -38.31 16.21 -3.13
C ILE A 288 -38.98 17.50 -2.68
N LYS A 289 -38.36 18.64 -2.99
CA LYS A 289 -38.98 19.96 -2.79
C LYS A 289 -40.04 20.18 -3.87
N SER A 290 -41.30 20.21 -3.47
CA SER A 290 -42.40 20.53 -4.39
C SER A 290 -42.40 22.02 -4.70
N LYS A 291 -42.37 22.40 -5.99
CA LYS A 291 -42.52 23.79 -6.43
C LYS A 291 -43.98 24.29 -6.32
N THR A 292 -44.95 23.37 -6.21
CA THR A 292 -46.38 23.68 -6.23
C THR A 292 -47.04 23.72 -4.86
N LYS A 293 -46.42 23.10 -3.84
CA LYS A 293 -46.90 23.14 -2.44
C LYS A 293 -45.93 23.92 -1.58
N VAL A 294 -46.41 25.01 -1.00
CA VAL A 294 -45.64 25.89 -0.12
C VAL A 294 -46.09 25.67 1.32
N ASN A 295 -45.14 25.53 2.25
CA ASN A 295 -45.41 25.49 3.68
C ASN A 295 -45.91 26.87 4.16
N LYS A 296 -46.47 26.91 5.39
CA LYS A 296 -47.00 28.14 6.00
C LYS A 296 -45.99 29.29 6.07
N ASP A 297 -44.69 28.99 6.02
CA ASP A 297 -43.58 29.93 6.11
C ASP A 297 -43.06 30.43 4.74
N GLY A 298 -43.69 30.04 3.63
CA GLY A 298 -43.29 30.49 2.28
C GLY A 298 -42.20 29.63 1.62
N GLU A 299 -41.69 28.60 2.30
CA GLU A 299 -40.72 27.65 1.75
C GLU A 299 -41.40 26.46 1.05
N ASN A 300 -40.77 25.95 -0.01
CA ASN A 300 -41.24 24.76 -0.72
C ASN A 300 -41.33 23.56 0.22
N GLN A 301 -42.50 22.90 0.26
CA GLN A 301 -42.72 21.74 1.10
C GLN A 301 -41.88 20.56 0.59
N GLU A 302 -41.12 19.93 1.49
CA GLU A 302 -40.47 18.65 1.22
C GLU A 302 -41.47 17.51 1.33
N VAL A 303 -41.56 16.69 0.28
CA VAL A 303 -42.44 15.52 0.21
C VAL A 303 -41.58 14.28 0.09
N GLU A 304 -41.76 13.32 1.00
CA GLU A 304 -41.13 12.01 0.92
C GLU A 304 -41.72 11.22 -0.26
N ILE A 305 -40.87 10.81 -1.19
CA ILE A 305 -41.25 10.07 -2.40
C ILE A 305 -40.93 8.58 -2.29
N ALA A 306 -39.92 8.22 -1.50
CA ALA A 306 -39.50 6.85 -1.32
C ALA A 306 -38.71 6.70 -0.02
N ARG A 307 -38.79 5.50 0.55
CA ARG A 307 -37.94 5.07 1.66
C ARG A 307 -37.18 3.82 1.23
N CYS A 308 -35.87 3.87 1.39
CA CYS A 308 -34.96 2.80 0.99
C CYS A 308 -34.38 2.12 2.23
N HIS A 309 -34.27 0.80 2.18
CA HIS A 309 -33.78 -0.05 3.26
C HIS A 309 -32.56 -0.86 2.80
N LYS A 310 -32.00 -1.67 3.71
CA LYS A 310 -30.88 -2.57 3.44
C LYS A 310 -31.03 -3.35 2.12
N GLY A 311 -29.99 -3.30 1.29
CA GLY A 311 -29.91 -3.98 -0.02
C GLY A 311 -30.52 -3.18 -1.17
N GLN A 312 -31.20 -2.07 -0.90
CA GLN A 312 -31.65 -1.11 -1.92
C GLN A 312 -30.56 -0.08 -2.20
N TYR A 313 -30.73 0.65 -3.30
CA TYR A 313 -29.80 1.64 -3.80
C TYR A 313 -30.52 2.94 -4.14
N PHE A 314 -29.76 4.02 -4.26
CA PHE A 314 -30.27 5.32 -4.68
C PHE A 314 -29.17 6.17 -5.34
N GLY A 315 -29.57 7.21 -6.05
CA GLY A 315 -28.65 8.13 -6.72
C GLY A 315 -28.18 7.66 -8.09
N GLU A 316 -28.76 6.60 -8.65
CA GLU A 316 -28.51 6.12 -10.01
C GLU A 316 -29.07 7.05 -11.08
N LEU A 317 -30.22 7.68 -10.83
CA LEU A 317 -30.97 8.42 -11.85
C LEU A 317 -30.15 9.54 -12.49
N ALA A 318 -29.45 10.30 -11.65
CA ALA A 318 -28.63 11.42 -12.09
C ALA A 318 -27.38 10.97 -12.87
N LEU A 319 -26.86 9.76 -12.59
CA LEU A 319 -25.74 9.17 -13.32
C LEU A 319 -26.19 8.66 -14.70
N VAL A 320 -27.35 8.01 -14.78
CA VAL A 320 -27.88 7.47 -16.03
C VAL A 320 -28.39 8.56 -16.97
N THR A 321 -29.02 9.62 -16.43
CA THR A 321 -29.61 10.70 -17.22
C THR A 321 -28.66 11.88 -17.45
N ASN A 322 -27.53 11.92 -16.75
CA ASN A 322 -26.58 13.04 -16.74
C ASN A 322 -27.25 14.39 -16.40
N LYS A 323 -28.27 14.35 -15.54
CA LYS A 323 -28.99 15.51 -14.99
C LYS A 323 -28.63 15.70 -13.51
N PRO A 324 -28.82 16.90 -12.94
CA PRO A 324 -28.64 17.11 -11.51
C PRO A 324 -29.55 16.23 -10.65
N ARG A 325 -29.21 16.09 -9.37
CA ARG A 325 -29.96 15.28 -8.40
C ARG A 325 -31.43 15.71 -8.36
N ALA A 326 -32.35 14.79 -8.66
CA ALA A 326 -33.78 15.08 -8.70
C ALA A 326 -34.41 15.28 -7.32
N ALA A 327 -33.85 14.66 -6.28
CA ALA A 327 -34.35 14.69 -4.90
C ALA A 327 -33.17 14.70 -3.91
N SER A 328 -33.46 15.09 -2.67
CA SER A 328 -32.53 14.98 -1.55
C SER A 328 -32.72 13.64 -0.85
N ALA A 329 -31.67 13.12 -0.23
CA ALA A 329 -31.72 11.88 0.56
C ALA A 329 -31.19 12.14 1.97
N TYR A 330 -31.90 11.64 2.97
CA TYR A 330 -31.59 11.83 4.39
C TYR A 330 -31.54 10.49 5.11
N ALA A 331 -30.58 10.34 6.02
CA ALA A 331 -30.47 9.20 6.89
C ALA A 331 -31.62 9.18 7.92
N VAL A 332 -32.22 8.02 8.11
CA VAL A 332 -33.21 7.76 9.16
C VAL A 332 -32.59 6.76 10.14
N GLY A 333 -32.22 7.25 11.32
CA GLY A 333 -31.35 6.53 12.24
C GLY A 333 -29.90 6.50 11.75
N ASP A 334 -29.08 5.63 12.36
CA ASP A 334 -27.72 5.39 11.91
C ASP A 334 -27.73 4.56 10.62
N VAL A 335 -27.17 5.13 9.55
CA VAL A 335 -27.15 4.54 8.21
C VAL A 335 -25.72 4.29 7.78
N LYS A 336 -25.48 3.11 7.20
CA LYS A 336 -24.22 2.78 6.55
C LYS A 336 -24.47 2.51 5.07
N CYS A 337 -23.76 3.24 4.21
CA CYS A 337 -23.86 3.11 2.76
C CYS A 337 -22.52 2.72 2.16
N LEU A 338 -22.59 1.85 1.16
CA LEU A 338 -21.51 1.64 0.21
C LEU A 338 -21.62 2.68 -0.90
N VAL A 339 -20.49 3.31 -1.24
CA VAL A 339 -20.41 4.46 -2.14
C VAL A 339 -19.48 4.15 -3.30
N MET A 340 -19.95 4.36 -4.52
CA MET A 340 -19.19 4.15 -5.75
C MET A 340 -19.14 5.45 -6.54
N ASP A 341 -17.97 5.86 -7.01
CA ASP A 341 -17.81 7.06 -7.82
C ASP A 341 -18.36 6.88 -9.25
N VAL A 342 -18.63 7.99 -9.95
CA VAL A 342 -19.16 7.97 -11.32
C VAL A 342 -18.29 7.18 -12.29
N GLN A 343 -16.95 7.32 -12.19
CA GLN A 343 -16.04 6.68 -13.16
C GLN A 343 -16.01 5.17 -12.95
N ALA A 344 -16.00 4.71 -11.69
CA ALA A 344 -16.16 3.29 -11.38
C ALA A 344 -17.54 2.77 -11.80
N PHE A 345 -18.61 3.54 -11.56
CA PHE A 345 -19.97 3.17 -11.95
C PHE A 345 -20.07 2.93 -13.46
N GLU A 346 -19.61 3.85 -14.30
CA GLU A 346 -19.67 3.70 -15.76
C GLU A 346 -18.84 2.53 -16.27
N ARG A 347 -17.66 2.31 -15.68
CA ARG A 347 -16.73 1.25 -16.09
C ARG A 347 -17.21 -0.14 -15.66
N LEU A 348 -17.83 -0.27 -14.49
CA LEU A 348 -18.13 -1.57 -13.87
C LEU A 348 -19.61 -1.96 -13.98
N LEU A 349 -20.53 -0.99 -13.98
CA LEU A 349 -21.98 -1.25 -13.99
C LEU A 349 -22.63 -1.04 -15.36
N GLY A 350 -21.83 -0.91 -16.42
CA GLY A 350 -22.29 -0.93 -17.82
C GLY A 350 -23.33 -2.03 -18.11
N PRO A 351 -23.11 -3.31 -17.70
CA PRO A 351 -24.09 -4.38 -17.91
C PRO A 351 -25.42 -4.18 -17.18
N CYS A 352 -25.42 -3.46 -16.06
CA CYS A 352 -26.61 -3.20 -15.24
C CYS A 352 -27.39 -1.95 -15.70
N MET A 353 -26.86 -1.16 -16.64
CA MET A 353 -27.49 0.07 -17.13
C MET A 353 -28.91 -0.17 -17.67
N ASP A 354 -29.13 -1.29 -18.35
CA ASP A 354 -30.45 -1.64 -18.89
C ASP A 354 -31.46 -1.97 -17.79
N ILE A 355 -31.01 -2.60 -16.69
CA ILE A 355 -31.86 -2.88 -15.51
C ILE A 355 -32.23 -1.56 -14.83
N MET A 356 -31.28 -0.65 -14.68
CA MET A 356 -31.53 0.66 -14.08
C MET A 356 -32.51 1.47 -14.93
N LYS A 357 -32.35 1.49 -16.26
CA LYS A 357 -33.25 2.19 -17.18
C LYS A 357 -34.70 1.70 -17.11
N ARG A 358 -34.93 0.40 -16.90
CA ARG A 358 -36.29 -0.15 -16.70
C ARG A 358 -36.95 0.34 -15.42
N ASN A 359 -36.17 0.55 -14.36
CA ASN A 359 -36.72 1.08 -13.11
C ASN A 359 -36.99 2.60 -13.21
N ILE A 360 -36.22 3.33 -14.04
CA ILE A 360 -36.42 4.77 -14.26
C ILE A 360 -37.81 5.07 -14.84
N SER A 361 -38.33 4.26 -15.78
CA SER A 361 -39.67 4.51 -16.33
C SER A 361 -40.77 4.41 -15.27
N HIS A 362 -40.60 3.52 -14.28
CA HIS A 362 -41.51 3.45 -13.13
C HIS A 362 -41.40 4.69 -12.23
N TYR A 363 -40.20 5.25 -12.05
CA TYR A 363 -40.00 6.50 -11.33
C TYR A 363 -40.68 7.69 -12.03
N GLU A 364 -40.53 7.81 -13.36
CA GLU A 364 -41.20 8.87 -14.13
C GLU A 364 -42.72 8.77 -14.00
N GLU A 365 -43.29 7.57 -14.08
CA GLU A 365 -44.72 7.33 -13.86
C GLU A 365 -45.17 7.73 -12.44
N GLN A 366 -44.40 7.36 -11.41
CA GLN A 366 -44.71 7.72 -10.02
C GLN A 366 -44.62 9.23 -9.76
N LEU A 367 -43.60 9.89 -10.32
CA LEU A 367 -43.41 11.34 -10.20
C LEU A 367 -44.54 12.08 -10.92
N VAL A 368 -44.91 11.66 -12.13
CA VAL A 368 -46.05 12.22 -12.86
C VAL A 368 -47.36 12.02 -12.10
N LYS A 369 -47.54 10.86 -11.44
CA LYS A 369 -48.74 10.58 -10.62
C LYS A 369 -48.80 11.44 -9.35
N MET A 370 -47.66 11.72 -8.71
CA MET A 370 -47.61 12.52 -7.47
C MET A 370 -47.65 14.04 -7.71
N PHE A 371 -47.07 14.52 -8.81
CA PHE A 371 -46.88 15.95 -9.08
C PHE A 371 -47.64 16.45 -10.32
N GLY A 372 -48.37 15.59 -11.03
CA GLY A 372 -49.38 15.95 -12.03
C GLY A 372 -48.85 16.39 -13.40
N SER A 373 -47.55 16.72 -13.55
CA SER A 373 -46.95 17.01 -14.86
C SER A 373 -45.42 16.82 -14.89
N SER A 374 -44.89 16.42 -16.05
CA SER A 374 -43.44 16.23 -16.32
C SER A 374 -42.61 17.53 -16.25
N MET A 375 -43.23 18.69 -16.05
CA MET A 375 -42.60 20.02 -16.14
C MET A 375 -41.73 20.41 -14.94
N ASP A 376 -41.84 19.72 -13.79
CA ASP A 376 -41.04 20.06 -12.60
C ASP A 376 -39.67 19.36 -12.53
N LEU A 377 -39.42 18.36 -13.39
CA LEU A 377 -38.15 17.62 -13.49
C LEU A 377 -37.17 18.21 -14.51
N ILE A 378 -37.62 19.20 -15.26
CA ILE A 378 -36.85 19.89 -16.29
C ILE A 378 -36.63 21.30 -15.76
N ASP A 379 -35.43 21.55 -15.25
CA ASP A 379 -34.76 22.85 -15.13
C ASP A 379 -34.30 23.18 -13.69
N PRO A 380 -33.04 22.84 -13.35
CA PRO A 380 -32.33 23.37 -12.21
C PRO A 380 -31.63 24.67 -12.64
N GLY A 381 -32.40 25.74 -12.81
CA GLY A 381 -31.88 27.11 -12.88
C GLY A 381 -31.48 27.62 -14.27
N GLN A 382 -32.19 28.66 -14.69
CA GLN A 382 -31.54 29.85 -15.24
C GLN A 382 -30.72 30.56 -14.16
#